data_AF-A0AAJ2F1H7-F1
#
_entry.id   AF-A0AAJ2F1H7-F1
#
_cell.length_a   1.000
_cell.length_b   1.000
_cell.length_c   1.000
_cell.angle_alpha   90.00
_cell.angle_beta   90.00
_cell.angle_gamma   90.00
#
_symmetry.space_group_name_H-M   'P 1'
#
loop_
_entity.id
_entity.type
_entity.pdbx_description
1 polymer ?
#
loop_
_entity_poly.entity_id
_entity_poly.type
_entity_poly.pdbx_seq_one_letter_code
_entity_poly.pdbx_strand_id
1 'polypeptide(L)'
;MQNNIAKSSKKPRTTKKNRTNDSCIEHLQTKWRNILTKRFIYFFNKSPESAQRMELIINCMVKGLESLFLRFSDLKDTQFNTQVMLSDVDVYSQRMAEMLFYYQLLGMGFSDIRSKDAGPDFVAKKNDEIFCFEVTTPTPKDAIRELIGQAKLAPKERDLVFRERLLSVTSAIKGKLESFENHKSAGHVPKGAHYIIVINDSLLLPYDQPWYGVLAELCFGDSTLPITVDATLGSGSIDFADILAEAPSESDGDEFKSLVMKSNFGISINGGEPITPEDSLLRIKIRKKIPTRNNTDTVLVDIVESMGVAGIYQITLREDLFFYHSFKSSKSVKPASALISSVKNKQLVRNSIHFKSAYSKDENLVQPPMPPARMLDREPHDFNNQVAYDMFFKPYVEGGELYKSPETRN
;
A
#
# COMPACT_ATOMS: atom_id res chain seq x y z
N MET A 1 -54.99 19.01 38.62
CA MET A 1 -54.05 17.91 38.94
C MET A 1 -53.93 17.03 37.70
N GLN A 2 -52.86 17.21 36.93
CA GLN A 2 -52.63 16.51 35.67
C GLN A 2 -51.47 15.53 35.81
N ASN A 3 -51.69 14.33 35.26
CA ASN A 3 -50.85 13.15 35.26
C ASN A 3 -49.50 13.38 34.56
N ASN A 4 -48.40 12.95 35.21
CA ASN A 4 -47.12 12.71 34.55
C ASN A 4 -46.70 11.25 34.75
N ILE A 5 -47.03 10.39 33.78
CA ILE A 5 -46.43 9.06 33.65
C ILE A 5 -45.20 9.22 32.76
N ALA A 6 -44.02 9.15 33.37
CA ALA A 6 -42.75 9.13 32.66
C ALA A 6 -42.61 7.79 31.90
N LYS A 7 -42.78 7.82 30.58
CA LYS A 7 -42.41 6.71 29.69
C LYS A 7 -40.89 6.61 29.62
N SER A 8 -40.33 5.67 30.38
CA SER A 8 -38.95 5.21 30.23
C SER A 8 -38.80 4.46 28.89
N SER A 9 -38.25 5.15 27.89
CA SER A 9 -37.84 4.54 26.63
C SER A 9 -36.48 3.85 26.81
N LYS A 10 -36.50 2.59 27.24
CA LYS A 10 -35.33 1.71 27.14
C LYS A 10 -34.96 1.56 25.66
N LYS A 11 -33.86 2.21 25.24
CA LYS A 11 -33.18 1.91 23.97
C LYS A 11 -32.88 0.40 23.92
N PRO A 12 -33.06 -0.28 22.77
CA PRO A 12 -32.70 -1.68 22.66
C PRO A 12 -31.19 -1.80 22.88
N ARG A 13 -30.79 -2.54 23.92
CA ARG A 13 -29.41 -3.05 24.04
C ARG A 13 -29.19 -3.98 22.86
N THR A 14 -28.47 -3.52 21.85
CA THR A 14 -27.87 -4.40 20.84
C THR A 14 -26.91 -5.32 21.57
N THR A 15 -27.34 -6.55 21.80
CA THR A 15 -26.50 -7.66 22.22
C THR A 15 -25.39 -7.81 21.17
N LYS A 16 -24.15 -7.41 21.50
CA LYS A 16 -22.96 -7.76 20.72
C LYS A 16 -22.85 -9.28 20.74
N LYS A 17 -23.42 -9.94 19.73
CA LYS A 17 -23.11 -11.34 19.42
C LYS A 17 -21.62 -11.39 19.13
N ASN A 18 -20.84 -12.09 19.95
CA ASN A 18 -19.46 -12.41 19.61
C ASN A 18 -19.47 -13.12 18.25
N ARG A 19 -18.95 -12.45 17.21
CA ARG A 19 -18.94 -12.99 15.85
C ARG A 19 -17.86 -14.07 15.78
N THR A 20 -18.28 -15.30 15.55
CA THR A 20 -17.38 -16.46 15.44
C THR A 20 -16.60 -16.41 14.14
N ASN A 21 -15.45 -17.09 14.08
CA ASN A 21 -14.67 -17.22 12.85
C ASN A 21 -15.51 -17.79 11.70
N ASP A 22 -16.37 -18.78 11.97
CA ASP A 22 -17.24 -19.39 10.94
C ASP A 22 -18.18 -18.37 10.30
N SER A 23 -18.86 -17.56 11.13
CA SER A 23 -19.75 -16.50 10.62
C SER A 23 -19.00 -15.41 9.84
N CYS A 24 -17.73 -15.15 10.20
CA CYS A 24 -16.89 -14.20 9.47
C CYS A 24 -16.45 -14.77 8.12
N ILE A 25 -16.08 -16.06 8.07
CA ILE A 25 -15.65 -16.73 6.84
C ILE A 25 -16.79 -16.73 5.81
N GLU A 26 -18.01 -17.09 6.19
CA GLU A 26 -19.16 -17.10 5.28
C GLU A 26 -19.41 -15.72 4.65
N HIS A 27 -19.39 -14.67 5.49
CA HIS A 27 -19.52 -13.29 5.02
C HIS A 27 -18.37 -12.86 4.12
N LEU A 28 -17.13 -13.17 4.53
CA LEU A 28 -15.92 -12.78 3.80
C LEU A 28 -15.80 -13.48 2.46
N GLN A 29 -16.13 -14.77 2.37
CA GLN A 29 -16.16 -15.52 1.10
C GLN A 29 -17.10 -14.86 0.09
N THR A 30 -18.29 -14.46 0.55
CA THR A 30 -19.27 -13.74 -0.29
C THR A 30 -18.71 -12.39 -0.74
N LYS A 31 -18.16 -11.60 0.21
CA LYS A 31 -17.59 -10.29 -0.07
C LYS A 31 -16.39 -10.35 -1.02
N TRP A 32 -15.45 -11.27 -0.79
CA TRP A 32 -14.29 -11.50 -1.65
C TRP A 32 -14.70 -11.92 -3.05
N ARG A 33 -15.66 -12.85 -3.20
CA ARG A 33 -16.16 -13.24 -4.52
C ARG A 33 -16.71 -12.04 -5.27
N ASN A 34 -17.57 -11.23 -4.64
CA ASN A 34 -18.14 -10.03 -5.27
C ASN A 34 -17.06 -9.05 -5.72
N ILE A 35 -16.07 -8.77 -4.86
CA ILE A 35 -14.93 -7.89 -5.17
C ILE A 35 -14.13 -8.44 -6.35
N LEU A 36 -13.77 -9.72 -6.33
CA LEU A 36 -12.94 -10.36 -7.35
C LEU A 36 -13.69 -10.44 -8.70
N THR A 37 -14.96 -10.83 -8.70
CA THR A 37 -15.78 -10.85 -9.93
C THR A 37 -15.87 -9.47 -10.57
N LYS A 38 -16.06 -8.41 -9.77
CA LYS A 38 -16.08 -7.03 -10.28
C LYS A 38 -14.75 -6.62 -10.91
N ARG A 39 -13.63 -6.90 -10.23
CA ARG A 39 -12.28 -6.56 -10.70
C ARG A 39 -11.91 -7.31 -11.98
N PHE A 40 -12.25 -8.60 -12.06
CA PHE A 40 -11.88 -9.48 -13.18
C PHE A 40 -12.96 -9.57 -14.28
N ILE A 41 -13.88 -8.60 -14.35
CA ILE A 41 -15.01 -8.58 -15.29
C ILE A 41 -14.59 -8.74 -16.76
N TYR A 42 -13.39 -8.26 -17.10
CA TYR A 42 -12.81 -8.42 -18.43
C TYR A 42 -12.86 -9.87 -18.94
N PHE A 43 -12.49 -10.85 -18.11
CA PHE A 43 -12.44 -12.26 -18.53
C PHE A 43 -13.82 -12.88 -18.69
N PHE A 44 -14.78 -12.44 -17.87
CA PHE A 44 -16.18 -12.85 -18.00
C PHE A 44 -16.81 -12.37 -19.31
N ASN A 45 -16.42 -11.17 -19.75
CA ASN A 45 -16.90 -10.57 -20.99
C ASN A 45 -16.10 -11.02 -22.23
N LYS A 46 -14.96 -11.72 -22.06
CA LYS A 46 -14.07 -12.09 -23.17
C LYS A 46 -14.57 -13.29 -23.97
N SER A 47 -14.89 -14.40 -23.30
CA SER A 47 -15.47 -15.61 -23.91
C SER A 47 -16.06 -16.54 -22.82
N PRO A 48 -16.97 -17.48 -23.15
CA PRO A 48 -17.49 -18.45 -22.20
C PRO A 48 -16.40 -19.29 -21.52
N GLU A 49 -15.36 -19.71 -22.26
CA GLU A 49 -14.24 -20.50 -21.75
C GLU A 49 -13.37 -19.67 -20.79
N SER A 50 -13.16 -18.40 -21.11
CA SER A 50 -12.44 -17.45 -20.25
C SER A 50 -13.21 -17.23 -18.94
N ALA A 51 -14.54 -17.08 -19.02
CA ALA A 51 -15.40 -16.95 -17.85
C ALA A 51 -15.35 -18.19 -16.95
N GLN A 52 -15.48 -19.39 -17.51
CA GLN A 52 -15.38 -20.66 -16.77
C GLN A 52 -14.03 -20.80 -16.07
N ARG A 53 -12.93 -20.47 -16.76
CA ARG A 53 -11.59 -20.51 -16.16
C ARG A 53 -11.44 -19.47 -15.04
N MET A 54 -11.96 -18.26 -15.23
CA MET A 54 -11.90 -17.21 -14.22
C MET A 54 -12.66 -17.61 -12.94
N GLU A 55 -13.81 -18.28 -13.05
CA GLU A 55 -14.52 -18.84 -11.89
C GLU A 55 -13.66 -19.84 -11.11
N LEU A 56 -12.96 -20.74 -11.79
CA LEU A 56 -12.02 -21.68 -11.15
C LEU A 56 -10.91 -20.93 -10.41
N ILE A 57 -10.34 -19.90 -11.03
CA ILE A 57 -9.28 -19.08 -10.42
C ILE A 57 -9.83 -18.30 -9.21
N ILE A 58 -11.02 -17.70 -9.29
CA ILE A 58 -11.67 -17.02 -8.15
C ILE A 58 -11.90 -17.99 -7.00
N ASN A 59 -12.36 -19.22 -7.29
CA ASN A 59 -12.52 -20.24 -6.26
C ASN A 59 -11.19 -20.57 -5.56
N CYS A 60 -10.09 -20.63 -6.30
CA CYS A 60 -8.75 -20.80 -5.72
C CYS A 60 -8.34 -19.60 -4.86
N MET A 61 -8.56 -18.37 -5.33
CA MET A 61 -8.24 -17.14 -4.59
C MET A 61 -9.01 -17.05 -3.27
N VAL A 62 -10.32 -17.32 -3.31
CA VAL A 62 -11.19 -17.30 -2.11
C VAL A 62 -10.75 -18.34 -1.08
N LYS A 63 -10.43 -19.57 -1.52
CA LYS A 63 -9.88 -20.60 -0.62
C LYS A 63 -8.52 -20.20 -0.03
N GLY A 64 -7.67 -19.52 -0.80
CA GLY A 64 -6.40 -18.99 -0.32
C GLY A 64 -6.59 -17.94 0.78
N LEU A 65 -7.50 -16.99 0.57
CA LEU A 65 -7.84 -15.95 1.54
C LEU A 65 -8.49 -16.54 2.82
N GLU A 66 -9.37 -17.52 2.67
CA GLU A 66 -9.95 -18.24 3.80
C GLU A 66 -8.88 -18.97 4.63
N SER A 67 -7.99 -19.70 3.97
CA SER A 67 -6.87 -20.37 4.64
C SER A 67 -5.99 -19.37 5.39
N LEU A 68 -5.72 -18.21 4.80
CA LEU A 68 -4.99 -17.14 5.45
C LEU A 68 -5.74 -16.59 6.68
N PHE A 69 -7.04 -16.33 6.55
CA PHE A 69 -7.87 -15.85 7.67
C PHE A 69 -7.87 -16.84 8.85
N LEU A 70 -7.93 -18.14 8.56
CA LEU A 70 -7.85 -19.19 9.57
C LEU A 70 -6.47 -19.18 10.25
N ARG A 71 -5.38 -19.11 9.49
CA ARG A 71 -4.00 -19.04 10.03
C ARG A 71 -3.71 -17.74 10.79
N PHE A 72 -4.43 -16.67 10.49
CA PHE A 72 -4.35 -15.40 11.19
C PHE A 72 -5.16 -15.38 12.50
N SER A 73 -5.97 -16.41 12.78
CA SER A 73 -6.97 -16.35 13.85
C SER A 73 -6.41 -16.05 15.23
N ASP A 74 -5.22 -16.57 15.56
CA ASP A 74 -4.59 -16.37 16.87
C ASP A 74 -3.92 -14.99 17.01
N LEU A 75 -3.87 -14.21 15.91
CA LEU A 75 -3.28 -12.87 15.85
C LEU A 75 -4.35 -11.76 15.78
N LYS A 76 -5.63 -12.12 15.77
CA LYS A 76 -6.72 -11.15 15.70
C LYS A 76 -6.88 -10.42 17.03
N ASP A 77 -6.97 -9.10 16.97
CA ASP A 77 -7.43 -8.32 18.12
C ASP A 77 -8.92 -8.55 18.41
N THR A 78 -9.38 -8.10 19.57
CA THR A 78 -10.77 -8.30 20.02
C THR A 78 -11.83 -7.63 19.13
N GLN A 79 -11.46 -6.67 18.27
CA GLN A 79 -12.35 -5.96 17.36
C GLN A 79 -12.33 -6.51 15.93
N PHE A 80 -11.30 -7.27 15.53
CA PHE A 80 -11.06 -7.70 14.15
C PHE A 80 -12.30 -8.31 13.48
N ASN A 81 -12.86 -9.37 14.07
CA ASN A 81 -14.05 -10.05 13.53
C ASN A 81 -15.29 -9.14 13.46
N THR A 82 -15.42 -8.20 14.40
CA THR A 82 -16.53 -7.24 14.37
C THR A 82 -16.37 -6.26 13.21
N GLN A 83 -15.15 -5.79 12.99
CA GLN A 83 -14.81 -4.75 12.03
C GLN A 83 -14.82 -5.23 10.57
N VAL A 84 -14.29 -6.43 10.27
CA VAL A 84 -14.32 -6.99 8.90
C VAL A 84 -15.73 -7.24 8.37
N MET A 85 -16.69 -7.37 9.29
CA MET A 85 -18.11 -7.61 9.04
C MET A 85 -18.93 -6.32 8.92
N LEU A 86 -18.29 -5.14 9.03
CA LEU A 86 -18.94 -3.86 8.76
C LEU A 86 -18.98 -3.59 7.25
N SER A 87 -19.94 -2.76 6.83
CA SER A 87 -20.05 -2.28 5.45
C SER A 87 -19.04 -1.17 5.12
N ASP A 88 -18.38 -0.62 6.14
CA ASP A 88 -17.38 0.43 6.00
C ASP A 88 -16.14 -0.11 5.24
N VAL A 89 -15.89 0.47 4.06
CA VAL A 89 -14.80 0.06 3.17
C VAL A 89 -13.44 0.37 3.79
N ASP A 90 -13.33 1.44 4.58
CA ASP A 90 -12.06 1.92 5.11
C ASP A 90 -11.62 1.01 6.25
N VAL A 91 -12.55 0.73 7.16
CA VAL A 91 -12.34 -0.21 8.26
C VAL A 91 -12.07 -1.61 7.73
N TYR A 92 -12.82 -2.06 6.72
CA TYR A 92 -12.59 -3.35 6.08
C TYR A 92 -11.19 -3.42 5.44
N SER A 93 -10.82 -2.41 4.65
CA SER A 93 -9.54 -2.40 3.92
C SER A 93 -8.35 -2.38 4.86
N GLN A 94 -8.44 -1.64 5.97
CA GLN A 94 -7.42 -1.67 7.02
C GLN A 94 -7.23 -3.08 7.60
N ARG A 95 -8.31 -3.79 7.93
CA ARG A 95 -8.23 -5.14 8.50
C ARG A 95 -7.76 -6.19 7.49
N MET A 96 -8.15 -6.03 6.23
CA MET A 96 -7.58 -6.84 5.15
C MET A 96 -6.09 -6.57 4.98
N ALA A 97 -5.63 -5.32 5.12
CA ALA A 97 -4.21 -4.98 5.04
C ALA A 97 -3.38 -5.68 6.12
N GLU A 98 -3.85 -5.70 7.38
CA GLU A 98 -3.16 -6.41 8.47
C GLU A 98 -3.02 -7.91 8.19
N MET A 99 -4.11 -8.57 7.79
CA MET A 99 -4.12 -10.00 7.46
C MET A 99 -3.22 -10.32 6.26
N LEU A 100 -3.26 -9.49 5.21
CA LEU A 100 -2.42 -9.66 4.02
C LEU A 100 -0.96 -9.30 4.30
N PHE A 101 -0.68 -8.39 5.22
CA PHE A 101 0.68 -8.09 5.64
C PHE A 101 1.27 -9.24 6.46
N TYR A 102 0.48 -9.88 7.31
CA TYR A 102 0.90 -11.14 7.96
C TYR A 102 1.33 -12.20 6.94
N TYR A 103 0.59 -12.35 5.85
CA TYR A 103 1.00 -13.24 4.75
C TYR A 103 2.36 -12.84 4.15
N GLN A 104 2.62 -11.54 4.00
CA GLN A 104 3.93 -11.05 3.56
C GLN A 104 5.04 -11.32 4.57
N LEU A 105 4.79 -11.14 5.88
CA LEU A 105 5.76 -11.47 6.94
C LEU A 105 6.18 -12.94 6.89
N LEU A 106 5.22 -13.86 6.75
CA LEU A 106 5.50 -15.28 6.52
C LEU A 106 6.33 -15.50 5.26
N GLY A 107 5.95 -14.86 4.15
CA GLY A 107 6.66 -14.94 2.88
C GLY A 107 8.05 -14.29 2.86
N MET A 108 8.36 -13.44 3.85
CA MET A 108 9.66 -12.83 4.10
C MET A 108 10.51 -13.63 5.11
N GLY A 109 9.97 -14.71 5.68
CA GLY A 109 10.68 -15.57 6.63
C GLY A 109 10.77 -14.98 8.04
N PHE A 110 9.85 -14.08 8.42
CA PHE A 110 9.73 -13.66 9.81
C PHE A 110 9.12 -14.78 10.66
N SER A 111 9.65 -14.94 11.87
CA SER A 111 9.19 -15.91 12.87
C SER A 111 8.71 -15.20 14.14
N ASP A 112 8.20 -15.97 15.12
CA ASP A 112 7.69 -15.45 16.40
C ASP A 112 6.71 -14.28 16.25
N ILE A 113 5.89 -14.29 15.18
CA ILE A 113 4.95 -13.21 14.87
C ILE A 113 3.86 -13.18 15.94
N ARG A 114 3.69 -12.02 16.58
CA ARG A 114 2.69 -11.77 17.62
C ARG A 114 1.94 -10.48 17.29
N SER A 115 0.66 -10.47 17.61
CA SER A 115 -0.23 -9.31 17.55
C SER A 115 -1.02 -9.26 18.86
N LYS A 116 -1.27 -8.07 19.37
CA LYS A 116 -2.00 -7.83 20.63
C LYS A 116 -2.90 -6.62 20.47
N ASP A 117 -3.95 -6.54 21.28
CA ASP A 117 -4.86 -5.38 21.33
C ASP A 117 -4.15 -4.03 21.60
N ALA A 118 -3.01 -4.05 22.28
CA ALA A 118 -2.22 -2.86 22.60
C ALA A 118 -0.78 -2.99 22.10
N GLY A 119 -0.27 -1.90 21.52
CA GLY A 119 1.05 -1.85 20.91
C GLY A 119 0.99 -1.85 19.38
N PRO A 120 2.12 -2.14 18.72
CA PRO A 120 2.14 -2.27 17.27
C PRO A 120 1.33 -3.45 16.76
N ASP A 121 0.84 -3.35 15.53
CA ASP A 121 0.05 -4.42 14.88
C ASP A 121 0.80 -5.75 14.87
N PHE A 122 2.12 -5.72 14.64
CA PHE A 122 2.96 -6.92 14.71
C PHE A 122 4.26 -6.70 15.45
N VAL A 123 4.66 -7.70 16.22
CA VAL A 123 6.04 -7.90 16.70
C VAL A 123 6.52 -9.23 16.15
N ALA A 124 7.66 -9.23 15.47
CA ALA A 124 8.21 -10.43 14.84
C ALA A 124 9.74 -10.46 14.93
N LYS A 125 10.34 -11.62 14.67
CA LYS A 125 11.79 -11.80 14.64
C LYS A 125 12.30 -12.22 13.28
N LYS A 126 13.51 -11.78 12.95
CA LYS A 126 14.27 -12.26 11.80
C LYS A 126 15.75 -12.02 12.06
N ASN A 127 16.59 -13.04 11.84
CA ASN A 127 18.04 -12.96 12.04
C ASN A 127 18.42 -12.42 13.44
N ASP A 128 17.78 -12.93 14.50
CA ASP A 128 17.94 -12.50 15.90
C ASP A 128 17.54 -11.04 16.23
N GLU A 129 17.10 -10.29 15.22
CA GLU A 129 16.59 -8.92 15.38
C GLU A 129 15.07 -8.93 15.59
N ILE A 130 14.59 -7.97 16.39
CA ILE A 130 13.17 -7.77 16.67
C ILE A 130 12.66 -6.63 15.81
N PHE A 131 11.56 -6.86 15.09
CA PHE A 131 10.88 -5.86 14.28
C PHE A 131 9.48 -5.62 14.82
N CYS A 132 9.09 -4.35 14.83
CA CYS A 132 7.72 -3.94 15.10
C CYS A 132 7.14 -3.34 13.82
N PHE A 133 5.92 -3.74 13.45
CA PHE A 133 5.25 -3.23 12.26
C PHE A 133 3.93 -2.59 12.63
N GLU A 134 3.69 -1.42 12.06
CA GLU A 134 2.48 -0.63 12.24
C GLU A 134 1.86 -0.39 10.87
N VAL A 135 0.77 -1.08 10.59
CA VAL A 135 0.08 -1.06 9.31
C VAL A 135 -0.96 0.05 9.30
N THR A 136 -0.99 0.81 8.20
CA THR A 136 -2.03 1.81 7.95
C THR A 136 -2.40 1.83 6.49
N THR A 137 -3.69 2.02 6.22
CA THR A 137 -4.25 2.22 4.89
C THR A 137 -4.74 3.66 4.80
N PRO A 138 -3.96 4.60 4.23
CA PRO A 138 -4.39 5.99 4.13
C PRO A 138 -5.67 6.12 3.31
N THR A 139 -6.65 6.83 3.87
CA THR A 139 -8.00 6.92 3.31
C THR A 139 -8.27 8.31 2.73
N PRO A 140 -8.52 8.44 1.41
CA PRO A 140 -8.94 9.71 0.81
C PRO A 140 -10.44 9.99 1.12
N LYS A 141 -10.92 11.25 0.94
CA LYS A 141 -12.38 11.52 1.05
C LYS A 141 -13.11 10.75 -0.05
N ASP A 142 -14.39 10.47 0.16
CA ASP A 142 -15.24 9.81 -0.85
C ASP A 142 -15.20 10.50 -2.22
N ALA A 143 -15.32 11.83 -2.26
CA ALA A 143 -15.22 12.59 -3.51
C ALA A 143 -13.87 12.39 -4.25
N ILE A 144 -12.77 12.22 -3.50
CA ILE A 144 -11.45 11.95 -4.09
C ILE A 144 -11.34 10.50 -4.54
N ARG A 145 -11.94 9.57 -3.78
CA ARG A 145 -12.01 8.16 -4.16
C ARG A 145 -12.80 7.97 -5.46
N GLU A 146 -13.89 8.71 -5.63
CA GLU A 146 -14.66 8.74 -6.87
C GLU A 146 -13.79 9.20 -8.04
N LEU A 147 -13.04 10.31 -7.89
CA LEU A 147 -12.10 10.79 -8.90
C LEU A 147 -10.99 9.77 -9.21
N ILE A 148 -10.43 9.11 -8.20
CA ILE A 148 -9.42 8.05 -8.37
C ILE A 148 -9.96 6.90 -9.23
N GLY A 149 -11.26 6.61 -9.16
CA GLY A 149 -11.90 5.56 -9.95
C GLY A 149 -12.17 5.94 -11.42
N GLN A 150 -12.02 7.20 -11.80
CA GLN A 150 -12.31 7.65 -13.17
C GLN A 150 -11.14 7.36 -14.12
N ALA A 151 -11.47 6.94 -15.34
CA ALA A 151 -10.47 6.65 -16.37
C ALA A 151 -9.75 7.91 -16.87
N LYS A 152 -10.43 9.06 -16.92
CA LYS A 152 -9.85 10.33 -17.38
C LYS A 152 -10.25 11.46 -16.45
N LEU A 153 -9.26 12.24 -16.04
CA LEU A 153 -9.41 13.42 -15.20
C LEU A 153 -8.98 14.68 -15.95
N ALA A 154 -9.71 15.77 -15.75
CA ALA A 154 -9.25 17.08 -16.16
C ALA A 154 -7.96 17.48 -15.39
N PRO A 155 -7.11 18.37 -15.93
CA PRO A 155 -5.85 18.75 -15.27
C PRO A 155 -6.02 19.16 -13.80
N LYS A 156 -7.01 20.01 -13.49
CA LYS A 156 -7.27 20.46 -12.11
C LYS A 156 -7.70 19.34 -11.17
N GLU A 157 -8.45 18.36 -11.67
CA GLU A 157 -8.90 17.20 -10.88
C GLU A 157 -7.73 16.26 -10.61
N ARG A 158 -6.85 16.09 -11.59
CA ARG A 158 -5.60 15.35 -11.44
C ARG A 158 -4.72 15.96 -10.34
N ASP A 159 -4.49 17.27 -10.38
CA ASP A 159 -3.70 17.98 -9.37
C ASP A 159 -4.32 17.83 -7.97
N LEU A 160 -5.66 17.95 -7.87
CA LEU A 160 -6.39 17.73 -6.63
C LEU A 160 -6.20 16.31 -6.08
N VAL A 161 -6.30 15.29 -6.94
CA VAL A 161 -6.09 13.88 -6.54
C VAL A 161 -4.66 13.66 -6.04
N PHE A 162 -3.65 14.17 -6.73
CA PHE A 162 -2.25 14.06 -6.29
C PHE A 162 -2.04 14.70 -4.91
N ARG A 163 -2.51 15.93 -4.74
CA ARG A 163 -2.41 16.65 -3.47
C ARG A 163 -3.12 15.90 -2.34
N GLU A 164 -4.33 15.43 -2.54
CA GLU A 164 -5.10 14.73 -1.50
C GLU A 164 -4.47 13.38 -1.14
N ARG A 165 -3.92 12.64 -2.12
CA ARG A 165 -3.16 11.41 -1.83
C ARG A 165 -1.93 11.71 -0.97
N LEU A 166 -1.16 12.74 -1.31
CA LEU A 166 0.03 13.16 -0.56
C LEU A 166 -0.33 13.52 0.89
N LEU A 167 -1.41 14.30 1.06
CA LEU A 167 -1.90 14.71 2.38
C LEU A 167 -2.40 13.53 3.20
N SER A 168 -3.11 12.58 2.59
CA SER A 168 -3.56 11.34 3.26
C SER A 168 -2.37 10.53 3.78
N VAL A 169 -1.33 10.35 2.97
CA VAL A 169 -0.13 9.60 3.36
C VAL A 169 0.65 10.34 4.45
N THR A 170 0.87 11.65 4.28
CA THR A 170 1.58 12.49 5.25
C THR A 170 0.88 12.48 6.61
N SER A 171 -0.46 12.57 6.62
CA SER A 171 -1.26 12.51 7.84
C SER A 171 -1.21 11.13 8.51
N ALA A 172 -1.27 10.05 7.72
CA ALA A 172 -1.15 8.69 8.22
C ALA A 172 0.23 8.43 8.86
N ILE A 173 1.31 8.90 8.22
CA ILE A 173 2.66 8.80 8.78
C ILE A 173 2.75 9.57 10.10
N LYS A 174 2.27 10.82 10.16
CA LYS A 174 2.26 11.62 11.41
C LYS A 174 1.52 10.86 12.54
N GLY A 175 0.32 10.37 12.26
CA GLY A 175 -0.46 9.62 13.26
C GLY A 175 0.24 8.35 13.75
N LYS A 176 0.94 7.63 12.86
CA LYS A 176 1.69 6.42 13.27
C LYS A 176 2.98 6.74 14.04
N LEU A 177 3.60 7.90 13.83
CA LEU A 177 4.68 8.35 14.70
C LEU A 177 4.20 8.69 16.11
N GLU A 178 3.05 9.34 16.23
CA GLU A 178 2.43 9.60 17.53
C GLU A 178 2.09 8.28 18.24
N SER A 179 1.55 7.30 17.51
CA SER A 179 1.36 5.93 18.02
C SER A 179 2.67 5.29 18.46
N PHE A 180 3.74 5.42 17.68
CA PHE A 180 5.06 4.88 18.04
C PHE A 180 5.56 5.41 19.38
N GLU A 181 5.53 6.73 19.60
CA GLU A 181 5.99 7.32 20.87
C GLU A 181 5.08 6.92 22.04
N ASN A 182 3.77 6.81 21.82
CA ASN A 182 2.82 6.31 22.82
C ASN A 182 3.09 4.84 23.18
N HIS A 183 3.27 3.97 22.19
CA HIS A 183 3.56 2.55 22.40
C HIS A 183 4.92 2.32 23.07
N LYS A 184 5.92 3.11 22.70
CA LYS A 184 7.25 3.10 23.30
C LYS A 184 7.19 3.55 24.76
N SER A 185 6.50 4.64 25.06
CA SER A 185 6.31 5.15 26.42
C SER A 185 5.53 4.18 27.32
N ALA A 186 4.58 3.45 26.74
CA ALA A 186 3.81 2.41 27.42
C ALA A 186 4.54 1.06 27.53
N GLY A 187 5.77 0.93 27.01
CA GLY A 187 6.55 -0.31 27.07
C GLY A 187 6.06 -1.42 26.12
N HIS A 188 5.26 -1.09 25.12
CA HIS A 188 4.76 -2.05 24.13
C HIS A 188 5.76 -2.31 23.00
N VAL A 189 6.71 -1.39 22.78
CA VAL A 189 7.83 -1.57 21.84
C VAL A 189 9.03 -2.15 22.60
N PRO A 190 9.50 -3.38 22.28
CA PRO A 190 10.67 -3.95 22.94
C PRO A 190 11.91 -3.09 22.75
N LYS A 191 12.78 -3.05 23.77
CA LYS A 191 14.03 -2.28 23.71
C LYS A 191 14.91 -2.79 22.56
N GLY A 192 15.35 -1.88 21.69
CA GLY A 192 16.19 -2.21 20.53
C GLY A 192 15.41 -2.73 19.31
N ALA A 193 14.08 -2.81 19.37
CA ALA A 193 13.30 -3.23 18.21
C ALA A 193 13.33 -2.18 17.08
N HIS A 194 13.31 -2.68 15.84
CA HIS A 194 13.26 -1.88 14.63
C HIS A 194 11.81 -1.62 14.26
N TYR A 195 11.32 -0.41 14.52
CA TYR A 195 9.93 -0.03 14.24
C TYR A 195 9.76 0.41 12.77
N ILE A 196 8.80 -0.18 12.07
CA ILE A 196 8.52 0.06 10.65
C ILE A 196 7.07 0.47 10.48
N ILE A 197 6.84 1.63 9.87
CA ILE A 197 5.49 2.05 9.46
C ILE A 197 5.21 1.46 8.08
N VAL A 198 4.14 0.69 7.96
CA VAL A 198 3.72 0.04 6.72
C VAL A 198 2.53 0.80 6.14
N ILE A 199 2.71 1.38 4.95
CA ILE A 199 1.70 2.15 4.24
C ILE A 199 1.09 1.27 3.14
N ASN A 200 -0.15 0.84 3.35
CA ASN A 200 -0.95 0.19 2.33
C ASN A 200 -1.57 1.23 1.40
N ASP A 201 -1.08 1.34 0.17
CA ASP A 201 -1.53 2.37 -0.79
C ASP A 201 -2.77 1.97 -1.60
N SER A 202 -3.38 0.83 -1.31
CA SER A 202 -4.51 0.26 -2.06
C SER A 202 -5.70 1.19 -2.26
N LEU A 203 -6.07 2.00 -1.26
CA LEU A 203 -7.20 2.95 -1.33
C LEU A 203 -6.84 4.27 -2.03
N LEU A 204 -5.55 4.51 -2.28
CA LEU A 204 -5.09 5.66 -3.05
C LEU A 204 -5.16 5.39 -4.54
N LEU A 205 -5.59 4.21 -4.95
CA LEU A 205 -5.51 3.72 -6.30
C LEU A 205 -6.88 3.17 -6.77
N PRO A 206 -7.14 3.05 -8.08
CA PRO A 206 -8.42 2.54 -8.58
C PRO A 206 -8.83 1.19 -7.96
N TYR A 207 -9.75 1.23 -6.99
CA TYR A 207 -10.06 0.08 -6.13
C TYR A 207 -10.75 -1.08 -6.87
N ASP A 208 -11.58 -0.73 -7.85
CA ASP A 208 -12.37 -1.70 -8.63
C ASP A 208 -11.63 -2.25 -9.84
N GLN A 209 -10.45 -1.74 -10.17
CA GLN A 209 -9.64 -2.27 -11.27
C GLN A 209 -8.92 -3.56 -10.81
N PRO A 210 -8.54 -4.46 -11.74
CA PRO A 210 -7.74 -5.64 -11.43
C PRO A 210 -6.25 -5.31 -11.37
N TRP A 211 -5.66 -5.52 -10.20
CA TRP A 211 -4.26 -5.17 -9.93
C TRP A 211 -3.36 -6.40 -10.01
N TYR A 212 -4.01 -7.57 -9.98
CA TYR A 212 -3.37 -8.87 -9.92
C TYR A 212 -2.37 -8.96 -8.74
N GLY A 213 -2.53 -8.08 -7.74
CA GLY A 213 -1.65 -7.78 -6.61
C GLY A 213 -0.15 -7.57 -6.88
N VAL A 214 0.33 -7.64 -8.13
CA VAL A 214 1.77 -7.60 -8.48
C VAL A 214 2.06 -6.82 -9.77
N LEU A 215 1.06 -6.64 -10.63
CA LEU A 215 1.11 -5.77 -11.81
C LEU A 215 0.66 -4.34 -11.48
N ALA A 216 0.18 -4.16 -10.25
CA ALA A 216 -0.11 -2.90 -9.59
C ALA A 216 1.05 -1.90 -9.72
N GLU A 217 0.71 -0.66 -10.03
CA GLU A 217 1.59 0.48 -9.77
C GLU A 217 1.58 0.78 -8.28
N LEU A 218 2.74 1.09 -7.71
CA LEU A 218 2.74 1.84 -6.46
C LEU A 218 2.05 3.19 -6.70
N CYS A 219 1.36 3.68 -5.69
CA CYS A 219 0.93 5.08 -5.71
C CYS A 219 2.18 5.97 -5.77
N PHE A 220 2.29 6.74 -6.85
CA PHE A 220 3.36 7.70 -7.05
C PHE A 220 2.90 9.09 -6.62
N GLY A 221 3.84 9.86 -6.08
CA GLY A 221 3.68 11.29 -5.87
C GLY A 221 3.95 12.07 -7.16
N ASP A 222 3.92 13.40 -7.05
CA ASP A 222 4.08 14.32 -8.17
C ASP A 222 5.51 14.29 -8.74
N SER A 223 6.50 13.97 -7.90
CA SER A 223 7.88 13.80 -8.34
C SER A 223 8.14 12.51 -9.13
N THR A 224 7.09 11.69 -9.34
CA THR A 224 7.14 10.32 -9.89
C THR A 224 7.83 9.28 -9.00
N LEU A 225 8.27 9.67 -7.80
CA LEU A 225 8.71 8.74 -6.75
C LEU A 225 7.51 8.09 -6.05
N PRO A 226 7.71 6.97 -5.32
CA PRO A 226 6.66 6.42 -4.46
C PRO A 226 6.11 7.49 -3.51
N ILE A 227 4.80 7.51 -3.30
CA ILE A 227 4.15 8.61 -2.59
C ILE A 227 4.61 8.78 -1.14
N THR A 228 5.09 7.71 -0.51
CA THR A 228 5.73 7.77 0.81
C THR A 228 7.07 8.50 0.79
N VAL A 229 7.82 8.39 -0.32
CA VAL A 229 9.06 9.14 -0.53
C VAL A 229 8.71 10.63 -0.65
N ASP A 230 7.72 10.96 -1.46
CA ASP A 230 7.24 12.35 -1.60
C ASP A 230 6.73 12.94 -0.28
N ALA A 231 5.94 12.16 0.47
CA ALA A 231 5.42 12.56 1.78
C ALA A 231 6.54 12.82 2.81
N THR A 232 7.66 12.09 2.71
CA THR A 232 8.80 12.22 3.63
C THR A 232 9.84 13.25 3.16
N LEU A 233 9.84 13.59 1.87
CA LEU A 233 10.67 14.65 1.30
C LEU A 233 10.00 16.02 1.39
N GLY A 234 8.69 16.10 1.35
CA GLY A 234 7.97 17.37 1.42
C GLY A 234 7.77 18.00 0.04
N SER A 235 7.70 17.17 -1.00
CA SER A 235 7.69 17.57 -2.42
C SER A 235 6.43 18.33 -2.86
N GLY A 236 5.42 18.48 -1.99
CA GLY A 236 4.12 19.10 -2.34
C GLY A 236 4.17 20.58 -2.74
N SER A 237 5.34 21.23 -2.68
CA SER A 237 5.61 22.54 -3.28
C SER A 237 7.12 22.66 -3.47
N ILE A 238 7.61 22.23 -4.63
CA ILE A 238 8.98 22.52 -5.06
C ILE A 238 9.03 23.99 -5.48
N ASP A 239 9.83 24.81 -4.79
CA ASP A 239 10.11 26.17 -5.22
C ASP A 239 11.33 26.15 -6.16
N PHE A 240 11.08 26.48 -7.42
CA PHE A 240 12.09 26.56 -8.49
C PHE A 240 12.76 27.94 -8.60
N ALA A 241 12.43 28.90 -7.73
CA ALA A 241 12.94 30.27 -7.82
C ALA A 241 14.47 30.37 -7.67
N ASP A 242 15.13 29.38 -7.05
CA ASP A 242 16.55 29.43 -6.68
C ASP A 242 17.43 28.32 -7.30
N ILE A 243 17.06 27.83 -8.50
CA ILE A 243 17.82 26.78 -9.23
C ILE A 243 19.31 27.15 -9.43
N LEU A 244 19.66 28.44 -9.44
CA LEU A 244 21.01 28.95 -9.76
C LEU A 244 21.75 29.57 -8.56
N ALA A 245 21.19 29.55 -7.35
CA ALA A 245 21.80 30.25 -6.21
C ALA A 245 22.94 29.44 -5.55
N GLU A 246 24.13 30.04 -5.48
CA GLU A 246 25.35 29.40 -4.92
C GLU A 246 25.31 29.22 -3.38
N ALA A 247 24.41 29.92 -2.66
CA ALA A 247 24.25 29.82 -1.22
C ALA A 247 22.80 30.02 -0.76
N PRO A 248 22.35 29.37 0.34
CA PRO A 248 21.03 29.60 0.92
C PRO A 248 20.92 31.04 1.43
N SER A 249 19.87 31.76 1.03
CA SER A 249 19.51 33.03 1.65
C SER A 249 19.13 32.80 3.12
N GLU A 250 19.73 33.56 4.04
CA GLU A 250 19.47 33.47 5.49
C GLU A 250 18.00 33.79 5.87
N SER A 251 17.17 34.22 4.92
CA SER A 251 15.77 34.58 5.11
C SER A 251 14.78 33.42 5.22
N ASP A 252 15.16 32.18 4.87
CA ASP A 252 14.22 31.07 4.69
C ASP A 252 14.15 30.10 5.89
N GLY A 253 14.70 30.52 7.03
CA GLY A 253 15.03 29.69 8.19
C GLY A 253 13.92 28.78 8.73
N ASP A 254 12.63 29.10 8.53
CA ASP A 254 11.53 28.39 9.18
C ASP A 254 10.59 27.58 8.26
N GLU A 255 10.49 27.89 6.96
CA GLU A 255 9.48 27.28 6.08
C GLU A 255 10.04 26.28 5.07
N PHE A 256 11.29 26.45 4.61
CA PHE A 256 11.88 25.62 3.57
C PHE A 256 13.25 25.04 4.00
N LYS A 257 13.58 23.85 3.51
CA LYS A 257 14.91 23.22 3.61
C LYS A 257 15.45 22.99 2.21
N SER A 258 16.76 23.13 2.04
CA SER A 258 17.41 22.84 0.75
C SER A 258 17.61 21.33 0.63
N LEU A 259 17.03 20.75 -0.42
CA LEU A 259 17.35 19.41 -0.90
C LEU A 259 18.35 19.55 -2.04
N VAL A 260 19.54 18.99 -1.87
CA VAL A 260 20.47 18.84 -2.98
C VAL A 260 20.02 17.63 -3.79
N MET A 261 19.34 17.86 -4.92
CA MET A 261 19.16 16.82 -5.91
C MET A 261 20.48 16.69 -6.67
N LYS A 262 21.26 15.65 -6.33
CA LYS A 262 22.36 15.24 -7.18
C LYS A 262 21.79 14.85 -8.54
N SER A 263 22.39 15.35 -9.62
CA SER A 263 21.98 14.98 -10.98
C SER A 263 22.07 13.47 -11.13
N ASN A 264 20.92 12.80 -11.12
CA ASN A 264 20.81 11.35 -11.14
C ASN A 264 20.03 10.84 -12.35
N PHE A 265 19.77 11.71 -13.33
CA PHE A 265 19.27 11.34 -14.64
C PHE A 265 20.44 10.95 -15.53
N GLY A 266 20.64 9.65 -15.73
CA GLY A 266 21.51 9.15 -16.79
C GLY A 266 20.75 9.16 -18.12
N ILE A 267 21.30 9.79 -19.14
CA ILE A 267 20.74 9.73 -20.49
C ILE A 267 21.42 8.58 -21.24
N SER A 268 20.64 7.59 -21.67
CA SER A 268 21.10 6.55 -22.59
C SER A 268 20.47 6.81 -23.96
N ILE A 269 21.30 6.96 -24.98
CA ILE A 269 20.87 7.08 -26.38
C ILE A 269 21.21 5.76 -27.06
N ASN A 270 20.23 5.14 -27.72
CA ASN A 270 20.37 3.89 -28.48
C ASN A 270 20.88 2.69 -27.67
N GLY A 271 20.56 2.60 -26.37
CA GLY A 271 20.88 1.44 -25.53
C GLY A 271 22.35 1.34 -25.10
N GLY A 272 23.12 2.43 -25.25
CA GLY A 272 24.46 2.55 -24.68
C GLY A 272 24.46 2.73 -23.16
N GLU A 273 25.64 2.68 -22.54
CA GLU A 273 25.77 2.94 -21.10
C GLU A 273 25.21 4.32 -20.73
N PRO A 274 24.43 4.43 -19.64
CA PRO A 274 23.87 5.71 -19.20
C PRO A 274 25.00 6.69 -18.85
N ILE A 275 24.98 7.87 -19.46
CA ILE A 275 25.89 8.96 -19.10
C ILE A 275 25.18 9.85 -18.08
N THR A 276 25.71 9.90 -16.86
CA THR A 276 25.30 10.87 -15.85
C THR A 276 25.98 12.21 -16.17
N PRO A 277 25.23 13.31 -16.39
CA PRO A 277 25.83 14.64 -16.48
C PRO A 277 26.68 14.92 -15.23
N GLU A 278 27.74 15.72 -15.36
CA GLU A 278 28.47 16.25 -14.19
C GLU A 278 27.49 16.85 -13.18
N ASP A 279 27.84 16.83 -11.89
CA ASP A 279 27.01 17.30 -10.77
C ASP A 279 26.53 18.75 -10.98
N SER A 280 25.47 18.95 -11.77
CA SER A 280 24.68 20.16 -11.71
C SER A 280 23.93 20.07 -10.39
N LEU A 281 24.44 20.76 -9.37
CA LEU A 281 23.85 20.86 -8.05
C LEU A 281 22.48 21.54 -8.17
N LEU A 282 21.45 20.76 -8.50
CA LEU A 282 20.07 21.24 -8.48
C LEU A 282 19.65 21.32 -7.01
N ARG A 283 19.80 22.51 -6.44
CA ARG A 283 19.32 22.82 -5.09
C ARG A 283 17.85 23.18 -5.18
N ILE A 284 17.00 22.29 -4.69
CA ILE A 284 15.57 22.54 -4.62
C ILE A 284 15.20 22.94 -3.20
N LYS A 285 14.45 24.04 -3.05
CA LYS A 285 13.81 24.38 -1.77
C LYS A 285 12.53 23.54 -1.62
N ILE A 286 12.51 22.69 -0.61
CA ILE A 286 11.36 21.85 -0.23
C ILE A 286 10.80 22.34 1.11
N ARG A 287 9.48 22.27 1.30
CA ARG A 287 8.86 22.74 2.55
C ARG A 287 9.30 21.89 3.74
N LYS A 288 9.69 22.52 4.85
CA LYS A 288 9.87 21.88 6.17
C LYS A 288 8.54 21.45 6.79
N LYS A 289 7.44 22.07 6.37
CA LYS A 289 6.09 21.86 6.91
C LYS A 289 5.06 21.81 5.78
N ILE A 290 4.25 20.75 5.73
CA ILE A 290 3.09 20.66 4.82
C ILE A 290 1.83 21.02 5.60
N PRO A 291 0.97 21.94 5.13
CA PRO A 291 -0.32 22.18 5.77
C PRO A 291 -1.18 20.91 5.78
N THR A 292 -1.80 20.62 6.91
CA THR A 292 -2.82 19.58 7.02
C THR A 292 -3.98 19.88 6.08
N ARG A 293 -4.78 18.86 5.81
CA ARG A 293 -5.91 18.91 4.87
C ARG A 293 -6.85 20.11 5.04
N ASN A 294 -7.11 20.52 6.27
CA ASN A 294 -8.03 21.62 6.57
C ASN A 294 -7.29 22.96 6.74
N ASN A 295 -5.98 23.00 6.48
CA ASN A 295 -5.10 24.15 6.69
C ASN A 295 -5.12 24.69 8.12
N THR A 296 -5.50 23.86 9.10
CA THR A 296 -5.65 24.21 10.51
C THR A 296 -4.38 23.93 11.34
N ASP A 297 -3.50 23.10 10.80
CA ASP A 297 -2.24 22.66 11.42
C ASP A 297 -1.22 22.34 10.31
N THR A 298 0.05 22.12 10.67
CA THR A 298 1.12 21.71 9.74
C THR A 298 1.77 20.39 10.17
N VAL A 299 2.20 19.59 9.21
CA VAL A 299 3.00 18.38 9.42
C VAL A 299 4.45 18.70 9.09
N LEU A 300 5.34 18.59 10.08
CA LEU A 300 6.77 18.72 9.85
C LEU A 300 7.22 17.55 8.97
N VAL A 301 7.79 17.87 7.80
CA VAL A 301 8.31 16.87 6.88
C VAL A 301 9.78 16.72 7.15
N ASP A 302 10.11 15.68 7.89
CA ASP A 302 11.49 15.36 8.14
C ASP A 302 11.78 13.90 7.90
N ILE A 303 12.98 13.69 7.36
CA ILE A 303 13.39 12.45 6.74
C ILE A 303 13.44 11.39 7.83
N VAL A 304 13.06 10.14 7.52
CA VAL A 304 12.96 8.97 8.43
C VAL A 304 13.98 8.94 9.59
N GLU A 305 15.20 9.44 9.37
CA GLU A 305 16.23 9.61 10.40
C GLU A 305 15.82 10.43 11.63
N SER A 306 15.06 11.51 11.49
CA SER A 306 14.62 12.34 12.61
C SER A 306 13.32 11.86 13.25
N MET A 307 12.68 10.86 12.64
CA MET A 307 11.40 10.31 13.08
C MET A 307 11.55 9.16 14.08
N GLY A 308 12.78 8.72 14.38
CA GLY A 308 13.06 7.68 15.38
C GLY A 308 12.66 6.25 15.00
N VAL A 309 12.04 6.07 13.83
CA VAL A 309 11.65 4.76 13.27
C VAL A 309 12.76 4.19 12.38
N ALA A 310 12.79 2.87 12.20
CA ALA A 310 13.81 2.21 11.39
C ALA A 310 13.54 2.38 9.87
N GLY A 311 12.25 2.51 9.48
CA GLY A 311 11.85 2.69 8.09
C GLY A 311 10.35 2.90 7.88
N ILE A 312 10.01 3.28 6.64
CA ILE A 312 8.63 3.38 6.12
C ILE A 312 8.53 2.47 4.89
N TYR A 313 7.54 1.58 4.88
CA TYR A 313 7.38 0.56 3.85
C TYR A 313 6.05 0.74 3.12
N GLN A 314 6.09 1.23 1.89
CA GLN A 314 4.92 1.31 1.02
C GLN A 314 4.71 -0.01 0.28
N ILE A 315 3.49 -0.53 0.30
CA ILE A 315 3.14 -1.80 -0.34
C ILE A 315 1.67 -1.79 -0.73
N THR A 316 1.30 -2.41 -1.85
CA THR A 316 -0.10 -2.59 -2.21
C THR A 316 -0.64 -3.92 -1.69
N LEU A 317 -1.51 -3.89 -0.68
CA LEU A 317 -2.11 -5.07 -0.04
C LEU A 317 -3.61 -5.15 -0.38
N ARG A 318 -3.96 -6.09 -1.27
CA ARG A 318 -5.32 -6.34 -1.74
C ARG A 318 -5.59 -7.83 -1.99
N GLU A 319 -6.85 -8.20 -2.03
CA GLU A 319 -7.31 -9.59 -2.18
C GLU A 319 -6.86 -10.24 -3.51
N ASP A 320 -6.76 -9.43 -4.56
CA ASP A 320 -6.34 -9.88 -5.90
C ASP A 320 -4.84 -10.25 -5.98
N LEU A 321 -4.08 -10.10 -4.89
CA LEU A 321 -2.76 -10.72 -4.69
C LEU A 321 -2.79 -12.24 -4.87
N PHE A 322 -3.89 -12.89 -4.51
CA PHE A 322 -3.99 -14.34 -4.63
C PHE A 322 -4.10 -14.83 -6.08
N PHE A 323 -4.30 -13.94 -7.07
CA PHE A 323 -4.38 -14.33 -8.48
C PHE A 323 -3.14 -15.10 -8.92
N TYR A 324 -1.95 -14.48 -8.83
CA TYR A 324 -0.70 -15.14 -9.21
C TYR A 324 -0.37 -16.30 -8.28
N HIS A 325 -0.80 -16.27 -7.02
CA HIS A 325 -0.52 -17.35 -6.08
C HIS A 325 -1.42 -18.58 -6.29
N SER A 326 -2.45 -18.45 -7.12
CA SER A 326 -3.28 -19.56 -7.58
C SER A 326 -2.55 -20.45 -8.59
N PHE A 327 -1.45 -19.97 -9.19
CA PHE A 327 -0.63 -20.74 -10.12
C PHE A 327 0.71 -21.12 -9.49
N LYS A 328 1.10 -22.39 -9.62
CA LYS A 328 2.32 -22.94 -9.01
C LYS A 328 3.60 -22.22 -9.46
N SER A 329 3.68 -21.84 -10.74
CA SER A 329 4.84 -21.16 -11.33
C SER A 329 5.02 -19.71 -10.88
N SER A 330 4.00 -19.08 -10.28
CA SER A 330 4.03 -17.66 -9.90
C SER A 330 3.80 -17.39 -8.41
N LYS A 331 3.99 -18.40 -7.55
CA LYS A 331 3.92 -18.22 -6.09
C LYS A 331 5.01 -17.31 -5.52
N SER A 332 6.12 -17.13 -6.25
CA SER A 332 7.22 -16.26 -5.85
C SER A 332 6.95 -14.78 -6.11
N VAL A 333 5.93 -14.45 -6.92
CA VAL A 333 5.67 -13.05 -7.31
C VAL A 333 5.20 -12.25 -6.09
N LYS A 334 5.76 -11.05 -5.94
CA LYS A 334 5.54 -10.16 -4.79
C LYS A 334 4.82 -8.88 -5.24
N PRO A 335 4.05 -8.25 -4.33
CA PRO A 335 3.44 -6.96 -4.63
C PRO A 335 4.49 -5.89 -4.89
N ALA A 336 4.10 -4.87 -5.64
CA ALA A 336 4.92 -3.68 -5.81
C ALA A 336 5.13 -3.03 -4.43
N SER A 337 6.37 -2.64 -4.14
CA SER A 337 6.73 -2.07 -2.85
C SER A 337 7.96 -1.17 -2.89
N ALA A 338 7.96 -0.18 -2.00
CA ALA A 338 9.04 0.77 -1.81
C ALA A 338 9.42 0.86 -0.34
N LEU A 339 10.71 0.83 -0.04
CA LEU A 339 11.22 0.86 1.33
C LEU A 339 12.11 2.08 1.55
N ILE A 340 11.70 2.93 2.47
CA ILE A 340 12.50 4.06 2.95
C ILE A 340 13.15 3.61 4.25
N SER A 341 14.48 3.55 4.28
CA SER A 341 15.23 3.12 5.47
C SER A 341 16.05 4.27 6.05
N SER A 342 16.07 4.37 7.38
CA SER A 342 17.04 5.23 8.08
C SER A 342 18.47 4.84 7.69
N VAL A 343 19.40 5.81 7.59
CA VAL A 343 20.79 5.52 7.21
C VAL A 343 21.44 4.56 8.21
N LYS A 344 21.17 4.78 9.51
CA LYS A 344 21.69 3.93 10.60
C LYS A 344 21.30 2.45 10.47
N ASN A 345 20.04 2.16 10.10
CA ASN A 345 19.53 0.78 10.05
C ASN A 345 19.42 0.24 8.61
N LYS A 346 19.96 0.98 7.62
CA LYS A 346 19.76 0.74 6.19
C LYS A 346 19.99 -0.70 5.78
N GLN A 347 21.19 -1.23 6.06
CA GLN A 347 21.55 -2.58 5.64
C GLN A 347 20.70 -3.65 6.33
N LEU A 348 20.46 -3.48 7.64
CA LEU A 348 19.69 -4.43 8.44
C LEU A 348 18.24 -4.52 7.96
N VAL A 349 17.59 -3.37 7.76
CA VAL A 349 16.20 -3.29 7.33
C VAL A 349 16.05 -3.82 5.91
N ARG A 350 16.97 -3.47 5.00
CA ARG A 350 16.95 -3.93 3.60
C ARG A 350 17.25 -5.44 3.46
N ASN A 351 18.09 -6.00 4.31
CA ASN A 351 18.31 -7.46 4.34
C ASN A 351 17.09 -8.22 4.89
N SER A 352 16.21 -7.54 5.61
CA SER A 352 15.11 -8.17 6.34
C SER A 352 13.77 -8.04 5.63
N ILE A 353 13.53 -6.95 4.91
CA ILE A 353 12.26 -6.67 4.23
C ILE A 353 12.44 -6.84 2.72
N HIS A 354 11.51 -7.55 2.06
CA HIS A 354 11.49 -7.61 0.60
C HIS A 354 10.96 -6.30 0.04
N PHE A 355 11.67 -5.70 -0.92
CA PHE A 355 11.25 -4.48 -1.60
C PHE A 355 11.59 -4.53 -3.09
N LYS A 356 10.85 -3.79 -3.91
CA LYS A 356 11.18 -3.59 -5.33
C LYS A 356 12.10 -2.40 -5.55
N SER A 357 11.87 -1.33 -4.78
CA SER A 357 12.71 -0.12 -4.77
C SER A 357 13.03 0.28 -3.34
N ALA A 358 14.21 0.81 -3.10
CA ALA A 358 14.59 1.31 -1.78
C ALA A 358 15.19 2.70 -1.87
N TYR A 359 15.01 3.46 -0.80
CA TYR A 359 15.40 4.85 -0.68
C TYR A 359 16.05 5.08 0.67
N SER A 360 17.01 5.98 0.73
CA SER A 360 17.55 6.53 1.95
C SER A 360 18.00 7.97 1.70
N LYS A 361 18.24 8.71 2.77
CA LYS A 361 18.59 10.13 2.70
C LYS A 361 19.93 10.39 2.02
N ASP A 362 20.86 9.46 2.18
CA ASP A 362 22.23 9.56 1.70
C ASP A 362 22.41 9.03 0.25
N GLU A 363 21.32 8.64 -0.41
CA GLU A 363 21.32 8.01 -1.73
C GLU A 363 20.59 8.85 -2.78
N ASN A 364 20.94 8.61 -4.04
CA ASN A 364 20.25 9.22 -5.18
C ASN A 364 18.82 8.68 -5.27
N LEU A 365 17.85 9.58 -5.39
CA LEU A 365 16.43 9.23 -5.47
C LEU A 365 16.06 8.84 -6.90
N VAL A 366 16.19 7.56 -7.22
CA VAL A 366 15.93 7.05 -8.56
C VAL A 366 14.45 6.69 -8.72
N GLN A 367 13.84 7.11 -9.82
CA GLN A 367 12.48 6.74 -10.16
C GLN A 367 12.34 5.20 -10.22
N PRO A 368 11.31 4.60 -9.60
CA PRO A 368 11.09 3.17 -9.71
C PRO A 368 10.72 2.79 -11.15
N PRO A 369 10.93 1.52 -11.56
CA PRO A 369 10.52 1.07 -12.89
C PRO A 369 9.04 1.36 -13.17
N MET A 370 8.77 2.17 -14.20
CA MET A 370 7.42 2.46 -14.64
C MET A 370 6.84 1.27 -15.43
N PRO A 371 5.54 0.97 -15.31
CA PRO A 371 4.95 -0.06 -16.15
C PRO A 371 4.97 0.32 -17.64
N PRO A 372 5.12 -0.67 -18.53
CA PRO A 372 5.08 -0.46 -19.97
C PRO A 372 3.80 0.26 -20.45
N ALA A 373 2.67 0.06 -19.76
CA ALA A 373 1.41 0.72 -20.10
C ALA A 373 1.53 2.24 -20.20
N ARG A 374 2.20 2.87 -19.22
CA ARG A 374 2.39 4.33 -19.20
C ARG A 374 3.33 4.82 -20.30
N MET A 375 4.34 4.03 -20.66
CA MET A 375 5.24 4.37 -21.77
C MET A 375 4.54 4.30 -23.13
N LEU A 376 3.47 3.53 -23.23
CA LEU A 376 2.70 3.32 -24.46
C LEU A 376 1.41 4.15 -24.51
N ASP A 377 1.22 5.10 -23.58
CA ASP A 377 0.01 5.90 -23.41
C ASP A 377 -1.28 5.03 -23.34
N ARG A 378 -1.17 3.90 -22.62
CA ARG A 378 -2.29 2.99 -22.37
C ARG A 378 -2.68 3.02 -20.90
N GLU A 379 -3.98 2.86 -20.67
CA GLU A 379 -4.51 2.62 -19.34
C GLU A 379 -3.89 1.34 -18.73
N PRO A 380 -3.30 1.39 -17.52
CA PRO A 380 -2.63 0.24 -16.92
C PRO A 380 -3.51 -1.00 -16.79
N HIS A 381 -4.80 -0.82 -16.51
CA HIS A 381 -5.72 -1.95 -16.33
C HIS A 381 -5.99 -2.71 -17.64
N ASP A 382 -6.15 -2.03 -18.77
CA ASP A 382 -6.33 -2.68 -20.08
C ASP A 382 -5.09 -3.47 -20.50
N PHE A 383 -3.91 -2.86 -20.33
CA PHE A 383 -2.65 -3.53 -20.60
C PHE A 383 -2.48 -4.77 -19.71
N ASN A 384 -2.73 -4.64 -18.40
CA ASN A 384 -2.62 -5.74 -17.46
C ASN A 384 -3.60 -6.88 -17.77
N ASN A 385 -4.84 -6.54 -18.15
CA ASN A 385 -5.84 -7.52 -18.59
C ASN A 385 -5.38 -8.31 -19.81
N GLN A 386 -4.79 -7.63 -20.80
CA GLN A 386 -4.29 -8.28 -22.00
C GLN A 386 -3.09 -9.19 -21.68
N VAL A 387 -2.13 -8.72 -20.88
CA VAL A 387 -0.98 -9.53 -20.45
C VAL A 387 -1.43 -10.78 -19.69
N ALA A 388 -2.36 -10.63 -18.75
CA ALA A 388 -2.90 -11.75 -17.99
C ALA A 388 -3.68 -12.72 -18.88
N TYR A 389 -4.42 -12.22 -19.87
CA TYR A 389 -5.10 -13.05 -20.86
C TYR A 389 -4.11 -13.90 -21.66
N ASP A 390 -3.11 -13.27 -22.26
CA ASP A 390 -2.14 -13.94 -23.12
C ASP A 390 -1.32 -14.98 -22.35
N MET A 391 -1.02 -14.70 -21.07
CA MET A 391 -0.23 -15.59 -20.23
C MET A 391 -1.03 -16.74 -19.62
N PHE A 392 -2.23 -16.47 -19.10
CA PHE A 392 -2.96 -17.43 -18.26
C PHE A 392 -4.22 -18.01 -18.89
N PHE A 393 -4.82 -17.34 -19.89
CA PHE A 393 -6.10 -17.75 -20.48
C PHE A 393 -5.94 -18.27 -21.90
N LYS A 394 -5.28 -17.51 -22.78
CA LYS A 394 -5.07 -17.88 -24.18
C LYS A 394 -4.50 -19.29 -24.35
N PRO A 395 -3.46 -19.72 -23.61
CA PRO A 395 -2.92 -21.08 -23.76
C PRO A 395 -3.92 -22.18 -23.34
N TYR A 396 -4.84 -21.87 -22.42
CA TYR A 396 -5.87 -22.81 -21.98
C TYR A 396 -7.04 -22.89 -22.97
N VAL A 397 -7.42 -21.74 -23.57
CA VAL A 397 -8.54 -21.66 -24.51
C VAL A 397 -8.15 -22.19 -25.89
N GLU A 398 -6.93 -21.88 -26.35
CA GLU A 398 -6.48 -22.19 -27.72
C GLU A 398 -5.58 -23.44 -27.81
N GLY A 399 -5.17 -24.03 -26.68
CA GLY A 399 -4.36 -25.26 -26.65
C GLY A 399 -2.87 -25.05 -26.89
N GLY A 400 -2.20 -24.27 -26.03
CA GLY A 400 -0.75 -24.01 -26.11
C GLY A 400 0.14 -25.13 -25.54
N GLU A 401 1.41 -25.18 -25.98
CA GLU A 401 2.43 -26.21 -25.70
C GLU A 401 2.64 -26.59 -24.21
N LEU A 402 2.18 -25.76 -23.26
CA LEU A 402 2.31 -25.97 -21.82
C LEU A 402 1.08 -26.63 -21.15
N TYR A 403 0.04 -27.00 -21.89
CA TYR A 403 -1.16 -27.62 -21.32
C TYR A 403 -1.44 -29.02 -21.89
N LYS A 404 -1.31 -30.05 -21.04
CA LYS A 404 -2.03 -31.32 -21.22
C LYS A 404 -3.45 -31.13 -20.70
N SER A 405 -4.45 -31.42 -21.53
CA SER A 405 -5.85 -31.55 -21.12
C SER A 405 -5.93 -32.34 -19.81
N PRO A 406 -6.82 -31.99 -18.86
CA PRO A 406 -7.16 -32.92 -17.80
C PRO A 406 -7.64 -34.19 -18.50
N GLU A 407 -6.96 -35.30 -18.27
CA GLU A 407 -7.46 -36.59 -18.72
C GLU A 407 -8.88 -36.71 -18.15
N THR A 408 -9.85 -36.80 -19.06
CA THR A 408 -11.21 -37.20 -18.72
C THR A 408 -11.09 -38.54 -18.00
N ARG A 409 -11.20 -38.49 -16.67
CA ARG A 409 -11.39 -39.70 -15.87
C ARG A 409 -12.78 -40.23 -16.25
N ASN A 410 -12.78 -41.19 -17.18
CA ASN A 410 -13.89 -42.11 -17.36
C ASN A 410 -14.08 -42.95 -16.11
#